data_AF-A0A0F4NPF4-F1
#
_entry.id   AF-A0A0F4NPF4-F1
#
_cell.length_a   1.000
_cell.length_b   1.000
_cell.length_c   1.000
_cell.angle_alpha   90.00
_cell.angle_beta   90.00
_cell.angle_gamma   90.00
#
_symmetry.space_group_name_H-M   'P 1'
#
loop_
_entity.id
_entity.type
_entity.pdbx_description
1 polymer ?
#
loop_
_entity_poly.entity_id
_entity_poly.type
_entity_poly.pdbx_seq_one_letter_code
_entity_poly.pdbx_strand_id
1 'polypeptide(L)'
;MLTIIALLLIFALLTAVLAYYYRKVTLEKKANQQAKQALLKRSNQIKNSFKQNLERIAVSGALCPKSETAIFRLANFYFVFQPVNAQTVEQYAQLTKDFISTIDKKISANQESTEVIQQRLERFASALPKAAGGYTANFYRNDLPLLIFHLKQVELEPEAGIAAGEETESTQLAS
;
A
#
# COMPACT_ATOMS: atom_id res chain seq x y z
N MET A 1 -20.83 8.91 -69.11
CA MET A 1 -20.62 7.55 -68.57
C MET A 1 -19.30 7.44 -67.81
N LEU A 2 -18.14 7.69 -68.43
CA LEU A 2 -16.83 7.59 -67.76
C LEU A 2 -16.68 8.48 -66.52
N THR A 3 -17.15 9.73 -66.59
CA THR A 3 -17.12 10.69 -65.47
C THR A 3 -17.97 10.26 -64.29
N ILE A 4 -19.15 9.68 -64.55
CA ILE A 4 -20.05 9.15 -63.51
C ILE A 4 -19.40 7.95 -62.81
N ILE A 5 -18.77 7.05 -63.57
CA ILE A 5 -18.03 5.90 -63.02
C ILE A 5 -16.87 6.37 -62.14
N ALA A 6 -16.09 7.36 -62.60
CA ALA A 6 -14.99 7.93 -61.82
C ALA A 6 -15.47 8.56 -60.50
N LEU A 7 -16.61 9.27 -60.52
CA LEU A 7 -17.18 9.89 -59.33
C LEU A 7 -17.64 8.85 -58.30
N LEU A 8 -18.26 7.75 -58.77
CA LEU A 8 -18.63 6.62 -57.91
C LEU A 8 -17.41 5.93 -57.29
N LEU A 9 -16.32 5.76 -58.05
CA LEU A 9 -15.08 5.19 -57.54
C LEU A 9 -14.43 6.09 -56.48
N ILE A 10 -14.41 7.40 -56.70
CA ILE A 10 -13.90 8.37 -55.71
C ILE A 10 -14.76 8.33 -54.44
N PHE A 11 -16.09 8.27 -54.57
CA PHE A 11 -16.99 8.17 -53.42
C PHE A 11 -16.79 6.85 -52.65
N ALA A 12 -16.65 5.73 -53.37
CA ALA A 12 -16.33 4.43 -52.76
C ALA A 12 -14.98 4.47 -52.03
N LEU A 13 -13.97 5.13 -52.61
CA LEU A 13 -12.66 5.29 -51.97
C LEU A 13 -12.76 6.16 -50.71
N LEU A 14 -13.48 7.29 -50.77
CA LEU A 14 -13.68 8.19 -49.63
C LEU A 14 -14.38 7.46 -48.47
N THR A 15 -15.45 6.73 -48.77
CA THR A 15 -16.20 5.95 -47.77
C THR A 15 -15.34 4.84 -47.16
N ALA A 16 -14.51 4.15 -47.96
CA ALA A 16 -13.58 3.13 -47.48
C ALA A 16 -12.49 3.72 -46.55
N VAL A 17 -11.89 4.85 -46.91
CA VAL A 17 -10.89 5.55 -46.08
C VAL A 17 -11.51 6.00 -44.76
N LEU A 18 -12.73 6.54 -44.81
CA LEU A 18 -13.45 6.99 -43.63
C LEU A 18 -13.77 5.82 -42.69
N ALA A 19 -14.27 4.70 -43.23
CA ALA A 19 -14.54 3.48 -42.47
C ALA A 19 -13.27 2.91 -41.83
N TYR A 20 -12.14 2.90 -42.56
CA TYR A 20 -10.85 2.48 -42.03
C TYR A 20 -10.41 3.36 -40.85
N TYR A 21 -10.49 4.68 -41.00
CA TYR A 21 -10.12 5.63 -39.95
C TYR A 21 -10.98 5.45 -38.68
N TYR A 22 -12.30 5.35 -38.84
CA TYR A 22 -13.21 5.08 -37.72
C TYR A 22 -12.89 3.77 -36.99
N ARG A 23 -12.57 2.71 -37.74
CA ARG A 23 -12.21 1.41 -37.17
C ARG A 23 -10.90 1.49 -36.37
N LYS A 24 -9.88 2.17 -36.91
CA LYS A 24 -8.59 2.37 -36.23
C LYS A 24 -8.78 3.11 -34.90
N VAL A 25 -9.46 4.26 -34.92
CA VAL A 25 -9.70 5.06 -33.71
C VAL A 25 -10.51 4.28 -32.67
N THR A 26 -11.51 3.50 -33.12
CA THR A 26 -12.31 2.66 -32.21
C THR A 26 -11.47 1.55 -31.57
N LEU A 27 -10.57 0.93 -32.34
CA LEU A 27 -9.68 -0.11 -31.83
C LEU A 27 -8.70 0.43 -30.80
N GLU A 28 -8.07 1.57 -31.08
CA GLU A 28 -7.16 2.24 -30.15
C GLU A 28 -7.87 2.65 -28.84
N LYS A 29 -9.08 3.20 -28.94
CA LYS A 29 -9.91 3.51 -27.77
C LYS A 29 -10.23 2.26 -26.94
N LYS A 30 -10.61 1.16 -27.59
CA LYS A 30 -10.89 -0.12 -26.92
C LYS A 30 -9.65 -0.68 -26.23
N ALA A 31 -8.49 -0.68 -26.90
CA ALA A 31 -7.22 -1.13 -26.34
C ALA A 31 -6.84 -0.30 -25.09
N ASN A 32 -6.96 1.03 -25.17
CA ASN A 32 -6.68 1.92 -24.06
C ASN A 32 -7.64 1.71 -22.87
N GLN A 33 -8.93 1.49 -23.14
CA GLN A 33 -9.91 1.17 -22.10
C GLN A 33 -9.62 -0.17 -21.43
N GLN A 34 -9.30 -1.21 -22.21
CA GLN A 34 -8.93 -2.52 -21.69
C GLN A 34 -7.67 -2.45 -20.83
N ALA A 35 -6.64 -1.71 -21.26
CA ALA A 35 -5.42 -1.50 -20.49
C ALA A 35 -5.72 -0.83 -19.14
N LYS A 36 -6.55 0.23 -19.13
CA LYS A 36 -6.97 0.89 -17.88
C LYS A 36 -7.76 -0.03 -16.97
N GLN A 37 -8.71 -0.79 -17.53
CA GLN A 37 -9.50 -1.77 -16.77
C GLN A 37 -8.63 -2.88 -16.18
N ALA A 38 -7.61 -3.35 -16.91
CA ALA A 38 -6.66 -4.34 -16.42
C ALA A 38 -5.88 -3.82 -15.21
N LEU A 39 -5.43 -2.55 -15.25
CA LEU A 39 -4.74 -1.92 -14.12
C LEU A 39 -5.66 -1.77 -12.90
N LEU A 40 -6.91 -1.35 -13.09
CA LEU A 40 -7.89 -1.24 -12.00
C LEU A 40 -8.23 -2.62 -11.41
N LYS A 41 -8.38 -3.64 -12.25
CA LYS A 41 -8.61 -5.02 -11.81
C LYS A 41 -7.44 -5.52 -10.97
N ARG A 42 -6.20 -5.32 -11.45
CA ARG A 42 -4.98 -5.69 -10.72
C ARG A 42 -4.87 -4.94 -9.39
N SER A 43 -5.12 -3.64 -9.36
CA SER A 43 -5.14 -2.83 -8.13
C SER A 43 -6.15 -3.36 -7.11
N ASN A 44 -7.37 -3.67 -7.54
CA ASN A 44 -8.38 -4.24 -6.66
C ASN A 44 -8.00 -5.65 -6.16
N GLN A 45 -7.39 -6.48 -7.00
CA GLN A 45 -6.86 -7.78 -6.58
C GLN A 45 -5.81 -7.62 -5.47
N ILE A 46 -4.83 -6.73 -5.64
CA ILE A 46 -3.80 -6.44 -4.63
C ILE A 46 -4.45 -5.96 -3.33
N LYS A 47 -5.40 -5.02 -3.41
CA LYS A 47 -6.15 -4.52 -2.23
C LYS A 47 -6.87 -5.64 -1.48
N ASN A 48 -7.54 -6.54 -2.21
CA ASN A 48 -8.28 -7.64 -1.61
C ASN A 48 -7.35 -8.66 -0.97
N SER A 49 -6.25 -9.03 -1.63
CA SER A 49 -5.23 -9.90 -1.07
C SER A 49 -4.58 -9.28 0.18
N PHE A 50 -4.33 -7.97 0.18
CA PHE A 50 -3.83 -7.27 1.35
C PHE A 50 -4.81 -7.34 2.53
N LYS A 51 -6.11 -7.11 2.28
CA LYS A 51 -7.16 -7.25 3.30
C LYS A 51 -7.18 -8.66 3.90
N GLN A 52 -7.19 -9.70 3.06
CA GLN A 52 -7.19 -11.09 3.50
C GLN A 52 -5.95 -11.43 4.34
N ASN A 53 -4.78 -10.91 3.97
CA ASN A 53 -3.56 -11.09 4.75
C ASN A 53 -3.63 -10.39 6.11
N LEU A 54 -4.22 -9.18 6.19
CA LEU A 54 -4.46 -8.49 7.46
C LEU A 54 -5.44 -9.25 8.34
N GLU A 55 -6.55 -9.75 7.79
CA GLU A 55 -7.52 -10.58 8.51
C GLU A 55 -6.84 -11.84 9.08
N ARG A 56 -5.99 -12.51 8.30
CA ARG A 56 -5.18 -13.65 8.76
C ARG A 56 -4.25 -13.27 9.93
N ILE A 57 -3.59 -12.12 9.86
CA ILE A 57 -2.72 -11.63 10.94
C ILE A 57 -3.54 -11.26 12.18
N ALA A 58 -4.74 -10.69 12.01
CA ALA A 58 -5.64 -10.39 13.13
C ALA A 58 -6.10 -11.69 13.84
N VAL A 59 -6.41 -12.74 13.08
CA VAL A 59 -6.76 -14.07 13.63
C VAL A 59 -5.60 -14.67 14.44
N SER A 60 -4.34 -14.35 14.12
CA SER A 60 -3.17 -14.79 14.91
C SER A 60 -3.01 -14.04 16.24
N GLY A 61 -3.84 -13.04 16.53
CA GLY A 61 -3.75 -12.21 17.73
C GLY A 61 -2.76 -11.04 17.62
N ALA A 62 -1.94 -11.00 16.56
CA ALA A 62 -0.96 -9.92 16.34
C ALA A 62 -1.59 -8.58 15.94
N LEU A 63 -2.91 -8.53 15.66
CA LEU A 63 -3.60 -7.30 15.25
C LEU A 63 -4.96 -7.16 15.94
N CYS A 64 -5.24 -5.96 16.46
CA CYS A 64 -6.57 -5.59 16.92
C CYS A 64 -7.39 -4.92 15.78
N PRO A 65 -8.74 -4.96 15.83
CA PRO A 65 -9.59 -4.45 14.74
C PRO A 65 -9.37 -2.96 14.40
N LYS A 66 -9.01 -2.15 15.40
CA LYS A 66 -8.71 -0.73 15.23
C LYS A 66 -7.43 -0.53 14.40
N SER A 67 -6.38 -1.26 14.73
CA SER A 67 -5.11 -1.24 14.00
C SER A 67 -5.24 -1.84 12.61
N GLU A 68 -6.06 -2.88 12.46
CA GLU A 68 -6.38 -3.49 11.15
C GLU A 68 -7.00 -2.46 10.22
N THR A 69 -8.01 -1.75 10.71
CA THR A 69 -8.69 -0.70 9.95
C THR A 69 -7.73 0.43 9.59
N ALA A 70 -6.85 0.82 10.52
CA ALA A 70 -5.86 1.87 10.26
C ALA A 70 -4.84 1.44 9.18
N ILE A 71 -4.31 0.23 9.28
CA ILE A 71 -3.33 -0.33 8.33
C ILE A 71 -3.98 -0.53 6.95
N PHE A 72 -5.24 -1.00 6.90
CA PHE A 72 -5.98 -1.18 5.65
C PHE A 72 -6.15 0.15 4.87
N ARG A 73 -6.13 1.31 5.54
CA ARG A 73 -6.18 2.61 4.85
C ARG A 73 -4.99 2.85 3.93
N LEU A 74 -3.82 2.26 4.22
CA LEU A 74 -2.66 2.32 3.32
C LEU A 74 -3.02 1.81 1.93
N ALA A 75 -3.76 0.71 1.86
CA ALA A 75 -4.23 0.11 0.63
C ALA A 75 -5.42 0.86 0.03
N ASN A 76 -6.35 1.28 0.87
CA ASN A 76 -7.58 1.92 0.42
C ASN A 76 -7.35 3.31 -0.19
N PHE A 77 -6.41 4.11 0.35
CA PHE A 77 -6.17 5.48 -0.08
C PHE A 77 -5.03 5.67 -1.08
N TYR A 78 -4.30 4.61 -1.44
CA TYR A 78 -3.13 4.70 -2.31
C TYR A 78 -3.43 5.41 -3.64
N PHE A 79 -4.50 5.00 -4.33
CA PHE A 79 -4.92 5.58 -5.62
C PHE A 79 -5.87 6.77 -5.50
N VAL A 80 -6.18 7.24 -4.29
CA VAL A 80 -6.93 8.49 -4.12
C VAL A 80 -6.04 9.68 -4.45
N PHE A 81 -4.76 9.62 -4.08
CA PHE A 81 -3.79 10.70 -4.29
C PHE A 81 -2.68 10.34 -5.29
N GLN A 82 -2.80 9.20 -5.96
CA GLN A 82 -1.84 8.75 -6.97
C GLN A 82 -2.55 8.30 -8.25
N PRO A 83 -1.98 8.59 -9.43
CA PRO A 83 -2.57 8.15 -10.69
C PRO A 83 -2.52 6.62 -10.80
N VAL A 84 -3.53 6.01 -11.43
CA VAL A 84 -3.53 4.58 -11.76
C VAL A 84 -2.77 4.37 -13.07
N ASN A 85 -1.54 3.89 -12.98
CA ASN A 85 -0.71 3.49 -14.12
C ASN A 85 0.12 2.25 -13.78
N ALA A 86 0.83 1.68 -14.76
CA ALA A 86 1.58 0.44 -14.55
C ALA A 86 2.65 0.56 -13.43
N GLN A 87 3.34 1.70 -13.37
CA GLN A 87 4.39 1.94 -12.38
C GLN A 87 3.81 2.05 -10.96
N THR A 88 2.76 2.83 -10.77
CA THR A 88 2.12 3.01 -9.45
C THR A 88 1.43 1.74 -8.97
N VAL A 89 0.88 0.93 -9.88
CA VAL A 89 0.33 -0.40 -9.55
C VAL A 89 1.43 -1.37 -9.10
N GLU A 90 2.61 -1.32 -9.71
CA GLU A 90 3.74 -2.14 -9.29
C GLU A 90 4.28 -1.69 -7.92
N GLN A 91 4.46 -0.38 -7.72
CA GLN A 91 4.87 0.19 -6.43
C GLN A 91 3.87 -0.17 -5.32
N TYR A 92 2.57 -0.13 -5.61
CA TYR A 92 1.53 -0.57 -4.70
C TYR A 92 1.62 -2.06 -4.33
N ALA A 93 1.85 -2.92 -5.33
CA ALA A 93 2.05 -4.35 -5.12
C ALA A 93 3.26 -4.62 -4.24
N GLN A 94 4.39 -3.97 -4.53
CA GLN A 94 5.63 -4.13 -3.78
C GLN A 94 5.46 -3.67 -2.33
N LEU A 95 4.86 -2.50 -2.11
CA LEU A 95 4.63 -1.95 -0.78
C LEU A 95 3.77 -2.86 0.10
N THR A 96 2.64 -3.33 -0.42
CA THR A 96 1.75 -4.24 0.31
C THR A 96 2.43 -5.57 0.61
N LYS A 97 3.20 -6.11 -0.35
CA LYS A 97 3.98 -7.33 -0.17
C LYS A 97 5.09 -7.17 0.86
N ASP A 98 5.84 -6.08 0.84
CA ASP A 98 6.95 -5.82 1.75
C ASP A 98 6.46 -5.67 3.18
N PHE A 99 5.32 -5.00 3.37
CA PHE A 99 4.68 -4.90 4.68
C PHE A 99 4.28 -6.28 5.23
N ILE A 100 3.51 -7.06 4.46
CA ILE A 100 3.08 -8.40 4.90
C ILE A 100 4.27 -9.33 5.14
N SER A 101 5.27 -9.32 4.25
CA SER A 101 6.46 -10.14 4.41
C SER A 101 7.27 -9.78 5.66
N THR A 102 7.28 -8.49 6.04
CA THR A 102 7.95 -8.05 7.27
C THR A 102 7.27 -8.64 8.50
N ILE A 103 5.94 -8.60 8.55
CA ILE A 103 5.17 -9.16 9.66
C ILE A 103 5.31 -10.68 9.70
N ASP A 104 5.14 -11.35 8.56
CA ASP A 104 5.22 -12.81 8.48
C ASP A 104 6.59 -13.35 8.91
N LYS A 105 7.67 -12.64 8.58
CA LYS A 105 9.01 -12.98 9.04
C LYS A 105 9.13 -12.90 10.56
N LYS A 106 8.56 -11.86 11.18
CA LYS A 106 8.59 -11.69 12.64
C LYS A 106 7.77 -12.75 13.36
N ILE A 107 6.57 -13.05 12.86
CA ILE A 107 5.71 -14.11 13.40
C ILE A 107 6.39 -15.48 13.24
N SER A 108 6.86 -15.81 12.04
CA SER A 108 7.39 -17.15 11.74
C SER A 108 8.74 -17.43 12.41
N ALA A 109 9.54 -16.40 12.66
CA ALA A 109 10.85 -16.57 13.28
C ALA A 109 10.77 -16.82 14.80
N ASN A 110 9.59 -16.73 15.43
CA ASN A 110 9.40 -16.77 16.90
C ASN A 110 10.38 -15.86 17.65
N GLN A 111 10.86 -14.79 17.01
CA GLN A 111 11.87 -13.89 17.57
C GLN A 111 11.27 -12.98 18.65
N GLU A 112 9.96 -12.72 18.56
CA GLU A 112 9.22 -11.84 19.45
C GLU A 112 7.90 -12.53 19.83
N SER A 113 7.42 -12.31 21.06
CA SER A 113 6.10 -12.79 21.45
C SER A 113 5.01 -12.05 20.67
N THR A 114 3.84 -12.68 20.51
CA THR A 114 2.70 -12.08 19.77
C THR A 114 2.31 -10.71 20.33
N GLU A 115 2.44 -10.51 21.64
CA GLU A 115 2.13 -9.25 22.33
C GLU A 115 3.09 -8.12 21.91
N VAL A 116 4.39 -8.41 21.77
CA VAL A 116 5.39 -7.44 21.30
C VAL A 116 5.10 -7.04 19.86
N ILE A 117 4.78 -8.02 19.00
CA ILE A 117 4.40 -7.76 17.60
C ILE A 117 3.13 -6.91 17.54
N GLN A 118 2.14 -7.20 18.38
CA GLN A 118 0.92 -6.43 18.48
C GLN A 118 1.18 -4.98 18.89
N GLN A 119 1.98 -4.75 19.94
CA GLN A 119 2.33 -3.38 20.37
C GLN A 119 3.05 -2.60 19.27
N ARG A 120 3.98 -3.24 18.54
CA ARG A 120 4.65 -2.61 17.39
C ARG A 120 3.66 -2.22 16.30
N LEU A 121 2.72 -3.11 15.97
CA LEU A 121 1.70 -2.86 14.95
C LEU A 121 0.69 -1.80 15.38
N GLU A 122 0.39 -1.69 16.67
CA GLU A 122 -0.41 -0.61 17.23
C GLU A 122 0.31 0.74 17.17
N ARG A 123 1.59 0.79 17.55
CA ARG A 123 2.44 1.98 17.38
C ARG A 123 2.50 2.40 15.90
N PHE A 124 2.76 1.47 15.00
CA PHE A 124 2.73 1.71 13.56
C PHE A 124 1.38 2.27 13.11
N ALA A 125 0.27 1.64 13.49
CA ALA A 125 -1.08 2.08 13.15
C ALA A 125 -1.39 3.48 13.69
N SER A 126 -0.88 3.84 14.87
CA SER A 126 -1.05 5.17 15.46
C SER A 126 -0.26 6.28 14.75
N ALA A 127 0.87 5.94 14.13
CA ALA A 127 1.69 6.86 13.35
C ALA A 127 1.12 7.12 11.95
N LEU A 128 0.15 6.31 11.51
CA LEU A 128 -0.50 6.50 10.22
C LEU A 128 -1.38 7.76 10.20
N PRO A 129 -1.50 8.42 9.04
CA PRO A 129 -2.43 9.52 8.89
C PRO A 129 -3.88 9.10 9.21
N LYS A 130 -4.56 9.91 10.02
CA LYS A 130 -5.95 9.65 10.41
C LYS A 130 -6.94 9.99 9.30
N ALA A 131 -6.63 11.02 8.51
CA ALA A 131 -7.45 11.50 7.41
C ALA A 131 -6.88 11.08 6.05
N ALA A 132 -7.75 10.92 5.05
CA ALA A 132 -7.35 10.55 3.69
C ALA A 132 -6.29 11.51 3.13
N GLY A 133 -6.42 12.82 3.38
CA GLY A 133 -5.49 13.85 2.89
C GLY A 133 -4.02 13.67 3.29
N GLY A 134 -3.72 12.84 4.29
CA GLY A 134 -2.33 12.53 4.65
C GLY A 134 -1.67 11.42 3.81
N TYR A 135 -2.45 10.64 3.04
CA TYR A 135 -1.95 9.53 2.20
C TYR A 135 -1.47 10.04 0.84
N THR A 136 -0.60 11.04 0.85
CA THR A 136 -0.06 11.66 -0.37
C THR A 136 1.07 10.83 -0.98
N ALA A 137 1.48 11.15 -2.21
CA ALA A 137 2.66 10.54 -2.82
C ALA A 137 3.94 10.73 -1.98
N ASN A 138 4.07 11.85 -1.28
CA ASN A 138 5.21 12.11 -0.38
C ASN A 138 5.23 11.12 0.78
N PHE A 139 4.07 10.90 1.42
CA PHE A 139 3.92 9.94 2.50
C PHE A 139 4.34 8.53 2.08
N TYR A 140 3.87 8.06 0.93
CA TYR A 140 4.20 6.70 0.46
C TYR A 140 5.67 6.54 0.04
N ARG A 141 6.34 7.61 -0.39
CA ARG A 141 7.73 7.57 -0.86
C ARG A 141 8.74 7.78 0.26
N ASN A 142 8.40 8.58 1.27
CA ASN A 142 9.36 9.06 2.26
C ASN A 142 8.99 8.57 3.66
N ASP A 143 7.78 8.83 4.12
CA ASP A 143 7.39 8.58 5.52
C ASP A 143 7.10 7.09 5.78
N LEU A 144 6.34 6.45 4.90
CA LEU A 144 5.94 5.05 5.07
C LEU A 144 7.12 4.08 5.07
N PRO A 145 8.13 4.19 4.17
CA PRO A 145 9.31 3.33 4.23
C PRO A 145 10.05 3.42 5.57
N LEU A 146 10.13 4.61 6.17
CA LEU A 146 10.73 4.80 7.50
C LEU A 146 9.91 4.08 8.58
N LEU A 147 8.57 4.20 8.55
CA LEU A 147 7.70 3.49 9.47
C LEU A 147 7.85 1.96 9.34
N ILE A 148 7.94 1.43 8.11
CA ILE A 148 8.18 0.00 7.86
C ILE A 148 9.58 -0.40 8.33
N PHE A 149 10.59 0.46 8.19
CA PHE A 149 11.93 0.22 8.70
C PHE A 149 11.95 0.10 10.22
N HIS A 150 11.28 0.99 10.95
CA HIS A 150 11.15 0.89 12.40
C HIS A 150 10.37 -0.38 12.83
N LEU A 151 9.40 -0.82 12.03
CA LEU A 151 8.72 -2.09 12.27
C LEU A 151 9.69 -3.29 12.17
N LYS A 152 10.68 -3.23 11.26
CA LYS A 152 11.70 -4.28 11.07
C LYS A 152 12.70 -4.34 12.20
N GLN A 153 13.06 -3.21 12.79
CA GLN A 153 14.05 -3.18 13.86
C GLN A 153 13.53 -3.96 15.07
N VAL A 154 14.37 -4.84 15.58
CA VAL A 154 14.23 -5.39 16.94
C VAL A 154 14.62 -4.25 17.85
N GLU A 155 13.67 -3.77 18.64
CA GLU A 155 13.91 -2.75 19.66
C GLU A 155 14.83 -3.38 20.70
N LEU A 156 16.13 -3.21 20.47
CA LEU A 156 17.14 -3.18 21.51
C LEU A 156 16.95 -1.85 22.25
N GLU A 157 15.87 -1.73 23.00
CA GLU A 157 15.87 -0.83 24.14
C GLU A 157 16.64 -1.56 25.25
N PRO A 158 17.72 -0.97 25.81
CA PRO A 158 18.27 -1.46 27.05
C PRO A 158 17.23 -1.13 28.12
N GLU A 159 16.71 -2.17 28.77
CA GLU A 159 16.14 -2.08 30.12
C GLU A 159 17.22 -1.47 31.02
N ALA A 160 17.28 -0.13 31.12
CA ALA A 160 17.91 0.54 32.24
C ALA A 160 16.96 0.42 33.43
N GLY A 161 16.94 -0.80 33.98
CA GLY A 161 16.32 -1.10 35.25
C GLY A 161 16.87 -0.17 36.33
N ILE A 162 15.92 0.37 37.08
CA ILE A 162 16.14 1.04 38.35
C ILE A 162 16.84 0.05 39.29
N ALA A 163 18.03 0.39 39.78
CA ALA A 163 18.63 -0.23 40.95
C ALA A 163 19.18 0.87 41.87
N ALA A 164 18.38 1.14 42.90
CA ALA A 164 18.76 1.46 44.27
C ALA A 164 20.16 2.07 44.51
N GLY A 165 20.18 3.39 44.76
CA GLY A 165 21.11 3.98 45.70
C GLY A 165 20.45 4.01 47.09
N GLU A 166 20.73 2.98 47.89
CA GLU A 166 20.72 3.13 49.35
C GLU A 166 21.83 4.12 49.71
N GLU A 167 21.48 5.29 50.25
CA GLU A 167 22.34 6.02 51.16
C GLU A 167 21.61 6.15 52.50
N THR A 168 21.82 5.14 53.32
CA THR A 168 21.78 5.23 54.77
C THR A 168 22.83 6.22 55.24
N GLU A 169 22.43 7.44 55.63
CA GLU A 169 23.22 8.25 56.55
C GLU A 169 22.41 8.54 57.81
N SER A 170 22.40 7.53 58.68
CA SER A 170 22.14 7.70 60.10
C SER A 170 23.45 8.15 60.77
N THR A 171 23.60 9.46 61.02
CA THR A 171 24.49 9.95 62.07
C THR A 171 23.67 10.17 63.33
N GLN A 172 23.94 9.34 64.33
CA GLN A 172 23.37 9.34 65.67
C GLN A 172 23.72 10.60 66.45
N LEU A 173 22.74 11.10 67.22
CA LEU A 173 22.97 11.83 68.46
C LEU A 173 23.69 10.92 69.47
N ALA A 174 24.78 11.39 70.08
CA ALA A 174 25.09 11.20 71.50
C ALA A 174 26.42 11.89 71.90
N SER A 175 26.32 13.07 72.51
CA SER A 175 26.98 13.46 73.77
C SER A 175 26.51 14.86 74.16
#